data_AF-A0A1V8SH67-F1
#
_entry.id   AF-A0A1V8SH67-F1
#
_cell.length_a   1.000
_cell.length_b   1.000
_cell.length_c   1.000
_cell.angle_alpha   90.00
_cell.angle_beta   90.00
_cell.angle_gamma   90.00
#
_symmetry.space_group_name_H-M   'P 1'
#
loop_
_entity.id
_entity.type
_entity.pdbx_description
1 polymer ?
#
loop_
_entity_poly.entity_id
_entity_poly.type
_entity_poly.pdbx_seq_one_letter_code
_entity_poly.pdbx_strand_id
1 'polypeptide(L)'
;MHAKDVETPTAMFTVVFNCLLLVILQCFRKSFDDMSIHLQHGLRIAVQSIPKCAAAAESPLMDSFRLLKQYYVAATLFNPLSLQRIGHGALRSPTNQALVNPGDLEAMHDYSKLMTDDQALEAGLQDLILGLIATTLTPSKLQIDPTHSGSSTFAEPLELSPTLLSKISAFRARHEALELAIDERLLSQDADRKQHFELAKTRCLLIGIYLRCRWSGYQCHYDMELESFRRIVELAETHLEQQVQDSTGKLQESLVPPFSTSLGLGTILSFTARMCRQHALRHRAVGAMQKCANQNGPWDGKLAIAICKAIIAYEELKAREEGIGFDLTGYIPEHCRVHQYYYHHYSETPGALRDNLRKDVLRVFRIRKGTKTEFSAEEITLEICPSPPP
;
A
#
# COMPACT_ATOMS: atom_id res chain seq x y z
N MET A 1 -0.51 33.08 11.33
CA MET A 1 0.44 33.52 10.29
C MET A 1 -0.34 34.26 9.21
N HIS A 2 -0.04 35.53 8.95
CA HIS A 2 -0.63 36.23 7.81
C HIS A 2 -0.08 35.62 6.51
N ALA A 3 -0.93 35.48 5.49
CA ALA A 3 -0.60 34.78 4.23
C ALA A 3 0.61 35.37 3.48
N LYS A 4 1.01 36.61 3.78
CA LYS A 4 2.15 37.30 3.16
C LYS A 4 3.51 36.90 3.74
N ASP A 5 3.58 36.34 4.95
CA ASP A 5 4.86 36.00 5.61
C ASP A 5 5.39 34.60 5.23
N VAL A 6 4.63 33.83 4.43
CA VAL A 6 4.96 32.43 4.07
C VAL A 6 5.70 32.33 2.74
N GLU A 7 6.15 33.44 2.17
CA GLU A 7 6.76 33.43 0.82
C GLU A 7 8.25 33.09 0.81
N THR A 8 8.92 33.05 1.98
CA THR A 8 10.34 32.66 2.00
C THR A 8 10.50 31.13 1.84
N PRO A 9 11.50 30.66 1.08
CA PRO A 9 11.79 29.23 0.95
C PRO A 9 11.96 28.52 2.31
N THR A 10 12.56 29.21 3.28
CA THR A 10 12.73 28.71 4.66
C THR A 10 11.40 28.51 5.38
N ALA A 11 10.45 29.44 5.23
CA ALA A 11 9.11 29.29 5.81
C ALA A 11 8.36 28.12 5.16
N MET A 12 8.45 27.96 3.83
CA MET A 12 7.85 26.84 3.12
C MET A 12 8.43 25.49 3.57
N PHE A 13 9.76 25.38 3.64
CA PHE A 13 10.43 24.19 4.17
C PHE A 13 9.94 23.86 5.59
N THR A 14 9.92 24.86 6.48
CA THR A 14 9.49 24.67 7.88
C THR A 14 8.08 24.11 7.96
N VAL A 15 7.15 24.61 7.14
CA VAL A 15 5.77 24.14 7.13
C VAL A 15 5.67 22.70 6.60
N VAL A 16 6.33 22.39 5.48
CA VAL A 16 6.32 21.04 4.89
C VAL A 16 6.97 20.02 5.84
N PHE A 17 8.10 20.39 6.44
CA PHE A 17 8.79 19.58 7.43
C PHE A 17 7.93 19.35 8.68
N ASN A 18 7.23 20.37 9.18
CA ASN A 18 6.29 20.22 10.29
C ASN A 18 5.14 19.28 9.93
N CYS A 19 4.61 19.32 8.71
CA CYS A 19 3.63 18.33 8.27
C CYS A 19 4.20 16.91 8.28
N LEU A 20 5.44 16.72 7.83
CA LEU A 20 6.11 15.41 7.89
C LEU A 20 6.30 14.92 9.33
N LEU A 21 6.75 15.79 10.23
CA LEU A 21 6.86 15.47 11.66
C LEU A 21 5.51 15.08 12.26
N LEU A 22 4.45 15.82 11.92
CA LEU A 22 3.09 15.51 12.38
C LEU A 22 2.61 14.17 11.83
N VAL A 23 2.88 13.85 10.56
CA VAL A 23 2.62 12.51 9.99
C VAL A 23 3.29 11.44 10.85
N ILE A 24 4.60 11.57 11.10
CA ILE A 24 5.37 10.61 11.92
C ILE A 24 4.81 10.50 13.34
N LEU A 25 4.48 11.62 13.99
CA LEU A 25 3.90 11.63 15.34
C LEU A 25 2.51 10.96 15.38
N GLN A 26 1.66 11.19 14.38
CA GLN A 26 0.34 10.57 14.32
C GLN A 26 0.44 9.07 14.01
N CYS A 27 1.44 8.63 13.23
CA CYS A 27 1.77 7.21 13.07
C CYS A 27 2.05 6.56 14.43
N PHE A 28 2.90 7.18 15.25
CA PHE A 28 3.20 6.67 16.60
C PHE A 28 1.99 6.67 17.53
N ARG A 29 1.09 7.64 17.37
CA ARG A 29 -0.19 7.69 18.11
C ARG A 29 -1.25 6.74 17.59
N LYS A 30 -0.99 6.05 16.47
CA LYS A 30 -1.95 5.20 15.76
C LYS A 30 -3.22 5.97 15.31
N SER A 31 -3.13 7.29 15.13
CA SER A 31 -4.22 8.14 14.62
C SER A 31 -4.09 8.29 13.10
N PHE A 32 -4.62 7.31 12.36
CA PHE A 32 -4.49 7.26 10.90
C PHE A 32 -5.26 8.38 10.18
N ASP A 33 -6.39 8.80 10.75
CA ASP A 33 -7.20 9.89 10.19
C ASP A 33 -6.42 11.21 10.29
N ASP A 34 -5.87 11.54 11.46
CA ASP A 34 -5.05 12.76 11.62
C ASP A 34 -3.76 12.70 10.78
N MET A 35 -3.10 11.54 10.75
CA MET A 35 -1.91 11.32 9.92
C MET A 35 -2.22 11.67 8.46
N SER A 36 -3.34 11.17 7.93
CA SER A 36 -3.72 11.40 6.53
C SER A 36 -4.01 12.88 6.23
N ILE A 37 -4.61 13.61 7.18
CA ILE A 37 -4.90 15.03 7.06
C ILE A 37 -3.57 15.78 6.91
N HIS A 38 -2.61 15.55 7.81
CA HIS A 38 -1.29 16.19 7.75
C HIS A 38 -0.52 15.81 6.49
N LEU A 39 -0.64 14.56 6.04
CA LEU A 39 -0.01 14.06 4.83
C LEU A 39 -0.52 14.77 3.58
N GLN A 40 -1.85 14.89 3.45
CA GLN A 40 -2.50 15.60 2.34
C GLN A 40 -2.14 17.08 2.35
N HIS A 41 -2.17 17.74 3.52
CA HIS A 41 -1.81 19.15 3.63
C HIS A 41 -0.33 19.39 3.32
N GLY A 42 0.57 18.57 3.87
CA GLY A 42 2.01 18.67 3.63
C GLY A 42 2.36 18.53 2.16
N LEU A 43 1.78 17.52 1.49
CA LEU A 43 1.96 17.35 0.05
C LEU A 43 1.45 18.56 -0.73
N ARG A 44 0.24 19.06 -0.40
CA ARG A 44 -0.37 20.21 -1.10
C ARG A 44 0.55 21.43 -1.04
N ILE A 45 1.04 21.74 0.16
CA ILE A 45 1.92 22.88 0.39
C ILE A 45 3.25 22.69 -0.34
N ALA A 46 3.82 21.49 -0.30
CA ALA A 46 5.06 21.19 -1.01
C ALA A 46 4.93 21.41 -2.52
N VAL A 47 3.89 20.86 -3.16
CA VAL A 47 3.67 21.05 -4.62
C VAL A 47 3.51 22.52 -4.99
N GLN A 48 2.78 23.29 -4.19
CA GLN A 48 2.62 24.73 -4.41
C GLN A 48 3.92 25.53 -4.21
N SER A 49 4.86 24.97 -3.45
CA SER A 49 6.12 25.62 -3.07
C SER A 49 7.27 25.29 -4.04
N ILE A 50 7.23 24.13 -4.70
CA ILE A 50 8.30 23.66 -5.60
C ILE A 50 8.61 24.65 -6.74
N PRO A 51 7.63 25.18 -7.51
CA PRO A 51 7.92 26.13 -8.58
C PRO A 51 8.63 27.40 -8.08
N LYS A 52 8.38 27.78 -6.82
CA LYS A 52 8.98 28.95 -6.18
C LYS A 52 10.40 28.70 -5.65
N CYS A 53 10.76 27.43 -5.46
CA CYS A 53 12.04 26.99 -4.90
C CYS A 53 12.94 26.26 -5.92
N ALA A 54 12.52 26.21 -7.20
CA ALA A 54 13.10 25.37 -8.25
C ALA A 54 14.60 25.61 -8.53
N ALA A 55 15.18 26.72 -8.06
CA ALA A 55 16.59 27.03 -8.23
C ALA A 55 17.55 26.16 -7.38
N ALA A 56 17.05 25.44 -6.37
CA ALA A 56 17.87 24.62 -5.47
C ALA A 56 17.43 23.15 -5.52
N ALA A 57 18.01 22.40 -6.47
CA ALA A 57 17.69 20.99 -6.69
C ALA A 57 17.97 20.11 -5.45
N GLU A 58 18.89 20.53 -4.57
CA GLU A 58 19.24 19.86 -3.32
C GLU A 58 18.69 20.59 -2.08
N SER A 59 17.50 21.17 -2.18
CA SER A 59 16.89 21.82 -1.03
C SER A 59 16.30 20.79 -0.03
N PRO A 60 16.44 21.00 1.29
CA PRO A 60 15.77 20.20 2.32
C PRO A 60 14.25 20.08 2.16
N LEU A 61 13.63 21.02 1.42
CA LEU A 61 12.24 20.98 1.00
C LEU A 61 11.95 19.75 0.11
N MET A 62 12.83 19.45 -0.85
CA MET A 62 12.68 18.31 -1.75
C MET A 62 12.78 16.98 -1.00
N ASP A 63 13.65 16.89 0.01
CA ASP A 63 13.72 15.70 0.87
C ASP A 63 12.44 15.51 1.68
N SER A 64 11.93 16.57 2.30
CA SER A 64 10.69 16.51 3.06
C SER A 64 9.51 16.13 2.17
N PHE A 65 9.46 16.69 0.97
CA PHE A 65 8.43 16.35 -0.03
C PHE A 65 8.52 14.89 -0.49
N ARG A 66 9.74 14.40 -0.77
CA ARG A 66 9.98 13.00 -1.13
C ARG A 66 9.51 12.05 -0.03
N LEU A 67 9.83 12.34 1.22
CA LEU A 67 9.38 11.54 2.37
C LEU A 67 7.85 11.57 2.52
N LEU A 68 7.21 12.75 2.42
CA LEU A 68 5.75 12.85 2.42
C LEU A 68 5.11 12.02 1.30
N LYS A 69 5.67 12.07 0.08
CA LYS A 69 5.19 11.25 -1.05
C LYS A 69 5.27 9.76 -0.72
N GLN A 70 6.40 9.32 -0.17
CA GLN A 70 6.61 7.93 0.23
C GLN A 70 5.61 7.48 1.31
N TYR A 71 5.36 8.32 2.33
CA TYR A 71 4.33 8.07 3.34
C TYR A 71 2.94 7.98 2.74
N TYR A 72 2.61 8.82 1.76
CA TYR A 72 1.30 8.79 1.08
C TYR A 72 1.10 7.53 0.25
N VAL A 73 2.17 7.11 -0.44
CA VAL A 73 2.21 5.85 -1.17
C VAL A 73 1.94 4.67 -0.26
N ALA A 74 2.71 4.59 0.83
CA ALA A 74 2.52 3.56 1.85
C ALA A 74 1.13 3.66 2.49
N ALA A 75 0.62 4.87 2.73
CA ALA A 75 -0.68 5.04 3.36
C ALA A 75 -1.81 4.46 2.48
N THR A 76 -1.73 4.71 1.17
CA THR A 76 -2.76 4.33 0.21
C THR A 76 -2.80 2.84 -0.08
N LEU A 77 -1.65 2.18 -0.20
CA LEU A 77 -1.60 0.75 -0.55
C LEU A 77 -2.07 -0.17 0.59
N PHE A 78 -1.88 0.25 1.85
CA PHE A 78 -2.25 -0.56 3.02
C PHE A 78 -3.66 -0.32 3.51
N ASN A 79 -4.15 0.90 3.34
CA ASN A 79 -5.46 1.27 3.85
C ASN A 79 -6.21 2.17 2.88
N PRO A 80 -6.57 1.63 1.70
CA PRO A 80 -7.34 2.38 0.71
C PRO A 80 -8.69 2.86 1.27
N LEU A 81 -9.23 2.20 2.30
CA LEU A 81 -10.55 2.46 2.86
C LEU A 81 -10.55 3.59 3.90
N SER A 82 -9.49 3.76 4.70
CA SER A 82 -9.36 4.96 5.54
C SER A 82 -9.32 6.22 4.68
N LEU A 83 -8.56 6.23 3.57
CA LEU A 83 -8.53 7.36 2.65
C LEU A 83 -9.89 7.66 2.01
N GLN A 84 -10.75 6.65 1.81
CA GLN A 84 -12.12 6.86 1.35
C GLN A 84 -13.01 7.52 2.41
N ARG A 85 -12.83 7.21 3.70
CA ARG A 85 -13.63 7.80 4.80
C ARG A 85 -13.38 9.30 4.99
N ILE A 86 -12.15 9.77 4.75
CA ILE A 86 -11.79 11.20 4.88
C ILE A 86 -12.39 12.05 3.74
N GLY A 87 -13.01 11.40 2.74
CA GLY A 87 -14.18 11.96 2.08
C GLY A 87 -13.99 12.31 0.62
N HIS A 88 -15.04 12.01 -0.14
CA HIS A 88 -15.33 12.53 -1.48
C HIS A 88 -15.22 14.07 -1.60
N GLY A 89 -15.20 14.83 -0.50
CA GLY A 89 -15.02 16.29 -0.50
C GLY A 89 -13.57 16.75 -0.68
N ALA A 90 -12.59 16.09 -0.05
CA ALA A 90 -11.20 16.52 -0.10
C ALA A 90 -10.58 16.20 -1.47
N LEU A 91 -10.74 14.98 -2.00
CA LEU A 91 -10.17 14.56 -3.29
C LEU A 91 -10.80 15.24 -4.52
N ARG A 92 -11.96 15.87 -4.39
CA ARG A 92 -12.62 16.64 -5.46
C ARG A 92 -12.09 18.06 -5.64
N SER A 93 -11.26 18.56 -4.72
CA SER A 93 -10.61 19.84 -4.93
C SER A 93 -9.69 19.76 -6.16
N PRO A 94 -9.78 20.69 -7.13
CA PRO A 94 -8.86 20.77 -8.27
C PRO A 94 -7.38 20.74 -7.82
N THR A 95 -7.09 21.26 -6.63
CA THR A 95 -5.76 21.28 -6.03
C THR A 95 -5.27 19.90 -5.59
N ASN A 96 -6.17 18.99 -5.21
CA ASN A 96 -5.82 17.61 -4.87
C ASN A 96 -5.68 16.73 -6.12
N GLN A 97 -6.31 17.09 -7.24
CA GLN A 97 -6.02 16.49 -8.55
C GLN A 97 -4.64 16.92 -9.09
N ALA A 98 -4.18 18.14 -8.75
CA ALA A 98 -2.84 18.63 -9.12
C ALA A 98 -1.71 17.87 -8.39
N LEU A 99 -1.89 17.49 -7.12
CA LEU A 99 -0.94 16.64 -6.37
C LEU A 99 -0.64 15.28 -7.02
N VAL A 100 -1.51 14.91 -7.94
CA VAL A 100 -1.76 13.57 -8.45
C VAL A 100 -1.64 13.60 -9.99
N ASN A 101 -1.40 14.77 -10.58
CA ASN A 101 -1.37 14.95 -12.02
C ASN A 101 -0.04 14.41 -12.58
N PRO A 102 -0.07 13.45 -13.52
CA PRO A 102 1.15 12.90 -14.12
C PRO A 102 2.06 13.97 -14.76
N GLY A 103 1.48 15.07 -15.26
CA GLY A 103 2.26 16.17 -15.84
C GLY A 103 3.13 16.93 -14.84
N ASP A 104 2.74 16.99 -13.56
CA ASP A 104 3.57 17.60 -12.50
C ASP A 104 4.71 16.65 -12.07
N LEU A 105 4.61 15.35 -12.39
CA LEU A 105 5.71 14.38 -12.27
C LEU A 105 6.71 14.48 -13.43
N GLU A 106 6.30 14.96 -14.61
CA GLU A 106 7.22 15.16 -15.75
C GLU A 106 8.24 16.26 -15.49
N ALA A 107 7.88 17.30 -14.73
CA ALA A 107 8.83 18.34 -14.28
C ALA A 107 9.92 17.79 -13.33
N MET A 108 9.72 16.60 -12.75
CA MET A 108 10.75 15.90 -11.97
C MET A 108 11.70 15.07 -12.83
N HIS A 109 11.44 14.87 -14.12
CA HIS A 109 12.27 14.04 -14.98
C HIS A 109 13.68 14.61 -15.20
N ASP A 110 13.88 15.92 -15.02
CA ASP A 110 15.20 16.55 -15.07
C ASP A 110 16.07 16.26 -13.82
N TYR A 111 15.47 15.85 -12.70
CA TYR A 111 16.20 15.53 -11.45
C TYR A 111 16.94 14.20 -11.51
N SER A 112 16.52 13.26 -12.38
CA SER A 112 17.18 11.97 -12.51
C SER A 112 18.60 12.07 -13.05
N LYS A 113 18.97 13.20 -13.69
CA LYS A 113 20.31 13.45 -14.24
C LYS A 113 21.38 13.70 -13.17
N LEU A 114 20.97 14.03 -11.94
CA LEU A 114 21.87 14.32 -10.81
C LEU A 114 22.00 13.14 -9.83
N MET A 115 21.25 12.06 -10.07
CA MET A 115 21.23 10.89 -9.20
C MET A 115 22.22 9.83 -9.66
N THR A 116 22.75 9.05 -8.71
CA THR A 116 23.41 7.77 -9.08
C THR A 116 22.40 6.87 -9.80
N ASP A 117 22.86 5.99 -10.69
CA ASP A 117 21.99 5.06 -11.44
C ASP A 117 20.98 4.33 -10.53
N ASP A 118 21.43 3.90 -9.34
CA ASP A 118 20.62 3.17 -8.36
C ASP A 118 19.52 4.06 -7.76
N GLN A 119 19.84 5.32 -7.47
CA GLN A 119 18.88 6.31 -6.98
C GLN A 119 17.86 6.69 -8.05
N ALA A 120 18.27 6.77 -9.32
CA ALA A 120 17.39 7.06 -10.44
C ALA A 120 16.37 5.92 -10.65
N LEU A 121 16.78 4.67 -10.47
CA LEU A 121 15.91 3.50 -10.53
C LEU A 121 14.86 3.51 -9.41
N GLU A 122 15.28 3.76 -8.17
CA GLU A 122 14.38 3.88 -7.02
C GLU A 122 13.40 5.06 -7.16
N ALA A 123 13.86 6.20 -7.67
CA ALA A 123 13.00 7.33 -7.99
C ALA A 123 11.98 6.96 -9.08
N GLY A 124 12.40 6.25 -10.12
CA GLY A 124 11.52 5.77 -11.19
C GLY A 124 10.43 4.81 -10.68
N LEU A 125 10.76 3.91 -9.76
CA LEU A 125 9.78 3.03 -9.11
C LEU A 125 8.79 3.83 -8.26
N GLN A 126 9.27 4.80 -7.48
CA GLN A 126 8.41 5.65 -6.65
C GLN A 126 7.44 6.49 -7.48
N ASP A 127 7.91 7.09 -8.58
CA ASP A 127 7.07 7.83 -9.52
C ASP A 127 5.98 6.94 -10.13
N LEU A 128 6.33 5.70 -10.49
CA LEU A 128 5.39 4.74 -11.05
C LEU A 128 4.30 4.38 -10.03
N ILE A 129 4.68 4.15 -8.76
CA ILE A 129 3.72 3.87 -7.69
C ILE A 129 2.81 5.08 -7.44
N LEU A 130 3.38 6.28 -7.39
CA LEU A 130 2.62 7.52 -7.23
C LEU A 130 1.62 7.72 -8.38
N GLY A 131 2.07 7.53 -9.62
CA GLY A 131 1.24 7.61 -10.82
C GLY A 131 0.11 6.58 -10.82
N LEU A 132 0.37 5.37 -10.31
CA LEU A 132 -0.64 4.34 -10.14
C LEU A 132 -1.68 4.70 -9.09
N ILE A 133 -1.22 5.08 -7.90
CA ILE A 133 -2.09 5.51 -6.80
C ILE A 133 -2.96 6.66 -7.27
N ALA A 134 -2.34 7.63 -7.92
CA ALA A 134 -2.99 8.78 -8.51
C ALA A 134 -4.15 8.41 -9.44
N THR A 135 -3.86 7.48 -10.33
CA THR A 135 -4.80 6.99 -11.31
C THR A 135 -5.94 6.19 -10.65
N THR A 136 -5.65 5.43 -9.58
CA THR A 136 -6.67 4.67 -8.84
C THR A 136 -7.50 5.48 -7.85
N LEU A 137 -6.96 6.58 -7.33
CA LEU A 137 -7.65 7.50 -6.42
C LEU A 137 -8.43 8.58 -7.14
N THR A 138 -8.15 8.81 -8.43
CA THR A 138 -8.98 9.70 -9.25
C THR A 138 -10.39 9.13 -9.23
N PRO A 139 -11.38 9.85 -8.69
CA PRO A 139 -12.74 9.35 -8.60
C PRO A 139 -13.33 9.35 -10.01
N SER A 140 -13.05 8.28 -10.77
CA SER A 140 -14.00 7.76 -11.73
C SER A 140 -15.33 7.66 -11.00
N LYS A 141 -16.43 8.01 -11.66
CA LYS A 141 -17.79 7.99 -11.12
C LYS A 141 -18.24 6.57 -10.73
N LEU A 142 -17.53 5.90 -9.84
CA LEU A 142 -18.02 4.80 -9.03
C LEU A 142 -19.00 5.42 -8.04
N GLN A 143 -20.16 5.84 -8.57
CA GLN A 143 -21.36 6.06 -7.79
C GLN A 143 -21.76 4.69 -7.25
N ILE A 144 -21.10 4.27 -6.18
CA ILE A 144 -21.72 3.32 -5.27
C ILE A 144 -22.78 4.17 -4.57
N ASP A 145 -23.99 4.18 -5.12
CA ASP A 145 -25.12 4.83 -4.47
C ASP A 145 -25.38 4.07 -3.15
N PRO A 146 -25.06 4.65 -1.99
CA PRO A 146 -25.18 3.96 -0.71
C PRO A 146 -26.65 3.70 -0.35
N THR A 147 -27.61 4.25 -1.11
CA THR A 147 -29.04 4.11 -0.84
C THR A 147 -29.65 2.84 -1.43
N HIS A 148 -29.00 2.17 -2.39
CA HIS A 148 -29.47 0.90 -2.96
C HIS A 148 -28.96 -0.32 -2.16
N SER A 149 -29.51 -0.49 -0.97
CA SER A 149 -29.18 -1.58 -0.01
C SER A 149 -29.64 -3.00 -0.40
N GLY A 150 -30.07 -3.23 -1.66
CA GLY A 150 -30.81 -4.45 -2.01
C GLY A 150 -30.18 -5.39 -3.04
N SER A 151 -29.24 -4.94 -3.87
CA SER A 151 -28.72 -5.78 -4.96
C SER A 151 -27.33 -5.29 -5.36
N SER A 152 -26.32 -5.82 -4.68
CA SER A 152 -24.93 -5.72 -5.13
C SER A 152 -24.75 -6.66 -6.32
N THR A 153 -25.28 -6.30 -7.49
CA THR A 153 -24.78 -6.88 -8.74
C THR A 153 -23.30 -6.52 -8.86
N PHE A 154 -22.47 -7.51 -9.19
CA PHE A 154 -21.04 -7.30 -9.44
C PHE A 154 -20.83 -6.02 -10.24
N ALA A 155 -19.83 -5.22 -9.84
CA ALA A 155 -19.44 -4.06 -10.63
C ALA A 155 -19.09 -4.58 -12.03
N GLU A 156 -19.87 -4.18 -13.03
CA GLU A 156 -19.49 -4.38 -14.43
C GLU A 156 -18.03 -3.98 -14.60
N PRO A 157 -17.26 -4.67 -15.46
CA PRO A 157 -15.87 -4.32 -15.74
C PRO A 157 -15.79 -2.80 -15.93
N LEU A 158 -14.95 -2.15 -15.12
CA LEU A 158 -14.80 -0.70 -15.18
C LEU A 158 -14.46 -0.32 -16.62
N GLU A 159 -15.39 0.32 -17.32
CA GLU A 159 -15.11 0.90 -18.64
C GLU A 159 -14.09 2.02 -18.44
N LEU A 160 -12.82 1.69 -18.70
CA LEU A 160 -11.74 2.64 -18.57
C LEU A 160 -11.85 3.66 -19.70
N SER A 161 -11.79 4.95 -19.35
CA SER A 161 -11.79 5.99 -20.37
C SER A 161 -10.56 5.85 -21.29
N PRO A 162 -10.64 6.28 -22.57
CA PRO A 162 -9.49 6.22 -23.48
C PRO A 162 -8.24 6.94 -22.94
N THR A 163 -8.44 8.05 -22.23
CA THR A 163 -7.36 8.80 -21.57
C THR A 163 -6.69 7.96 -20.46
N LEU A 164 -7.48 7.25 -19.67
CA LEU A 164 -6.99 6.37 -18.62
C LEU A 164 -6.22 5.18 -19.21
N LEU A 165 -6.74 4.56 -20.27
CA LEU A 165 -6.07 3.48 -20.98
C LEU A 165 -4.71 3.91 -21.54
N SER A 166 -4.63 5.10 -22.14
CA SER A 166 -3.36 5.68 -22.63
C SER A 166 -2.34 5.92 -21.51
N LYS A 167 -2.80 6.37 -20.34
CA LYS A 167 -1.92 6.51 -19.16
C LYS A 167 -1.43 5.17 -18.66
N ILE A 168 -2.32 4.17 -18.57
CA ILE A 168 -1.96 2.81 -18.13
C ILE A 168 -0.94 2.18 -19.10
N SER A 169 -1.10 2.34 -20.41
CA SER A 169 -0.13 1.82 -21.39
C SER A 169 1.23 2.49 -21.25
N ALA A 170 1.27 3.82 -21.05
CA ALA A 170 2.52 4.53 -20.77
C ALA A 170 3.19 4.04 -19.48
N PHE A 171 2.42 3.79 -18.42
CA PHE A 171 2.96 3.23 -17.18
C PHE A 171 3.49 1.80 -17.36
N ARG A 172 2.84 0.96 -18.18
CA ARG A 172 3.33 -0.39 -18.49
C ARG A 172 4.66 -0.35 -19.24
N ALA A 173 4.78 0.50 -20.26
CA ALA A 173 6.04 0.65 -20.99
C ALA A 173 7.19 1.10 -20.06
N ARG A 174 6.92 2.06 -19.15
CA ARG A 174 7.92 2.50 -18.15
C ARG A 174 8.23 1.40 -17.13
N HIS A 175 7.24 0.63 -16.70
CA HIS A 175 7.41 -0.52 -15.81
C HIS A 175 8.33 -1.57 -16.44
N GLU A 176 8.06 -1.98 -17.68
CA GLU A 176 8.85 -2.97 -18.41
C GLU A 176 10.31 -2.52 -18.57
N ALA A 177 10.54 -1.24 -18.89
CA ALA A 177 11.89 -0.69 -18.98
C ALA A 177 12.64 -0.71 -17.64
N LEU A 178 11.96 -0.36 -16.54
CA LEU A 178 12.54 -0.43 -15.19
C LEU A 178 12.82 -1.87 -14.78
N GLU A 179 11.92 -2.80 -15.10
CA GLU A 179 12.08 -4.21 -14.80
C GLU A 179 13.31 -4.80 -15.49
N LEU A 180 13.47 -4.52 -16.78
CA LEU A 180 14.66 -4.93 -17.55
C LEU A 180 15.95 -4.36 -16.95
N ALA A 181 15.96 -3.07 -16.62
CA ALA A 181 17.11 -2.43 -16.00
C ALA A 181 17.49 -3.06 -14.65
N ILE A 182 16.50 -3.43 -13.82
CA ILE A 182 16.73 -4.14 -12.56
C ILE A 182 17.32 -5.53 -12.83
N ASP A 183 16.79 -6.26 -13.80
CA ASP A 183 17.25 -7.61 -14.13
C ASP A 183 18.70 -7.60 -14.63
N GLU A 184 19.08 -6.63 -15.47
CA GLU A 184 20.47 -6.44 -15.90
C GLU A 184 21.41 -6.19 -14.71
N ARG A 185 20.97 -5.40 -13.71
CA ARG A 185 21.76 -5.11 -12.51
C ARG A 185 21.85 -6.30 -11.56
N LEU A 186 20.79 -7.11 -11.46
CA LEU A 186 20.82 -8.37 -10.70
C LEU A 186 21.78 -9.40 -11.28
N LEU A 187 22.04 -9.35 -12.60
CA LEU A 187 23.05 -10.19 -13.26
C LEU A 187 24.48 -9.68 -13.04
N SER A 188 24.65 -8.41 -12.67
CA SER A 188 25.96 -7.87 -12.31
C SER A 188 26.46 -8.48 -10.99
N GLN A 189 27.73 -8.89 -10.93
CA GLN A 189 28.31 -9.61 -9.78
C GLN A 189 28.62 -8.72 -8.56
N ASP A 190 27.99 -7.55 -8.43
CA ASP A 190 28.16 -6.68 -7.26
C ASP A 190 27.35 -7.24 -6.07
N ALA A 191 28.01 -8.07 -5.27
CA ALA A 191 27.40 -8.73 -4.11
C ALA A 191 26.85 -7.73 -3.09
N ASP A 192 27.50 -6.58 -2.91
CA ASP A 192 27.12 -5.57 -1.92
C ASP A 192 25.81 -4.86 -2.32
N ARG A 193 25.59 -4.69 -3.63
CA ARG A 193 24.37 -4.05 -4.15
C ARG A 193 23.25 -5.03 -4.47
N LYS A 194 23.54 -6.33 -4.57
CA LYS A 194 22.57 -7.36 -4.91
C LYS A 194 21.31 -7.29 -4.04
N GLN A 195 21.47 -7.12 -2.73
CA GLN A 195 20.33 -7.00 -1.81
C GLN A 195 19.41 -5.82 -2.13
N HIS A 196 19.98 -4.69 -2.53
CA HIS A 196 19.22 -3.49 -2.91
C HIS A 196 18.41 -3.74 -4.18
N PHE A 197 19.03 -4.38 -5.18
CA PHE A 197 18.33 -4.73 -6.42
C PHE A 197 17.28 -5.83 -6.25
N GLU A 198 17.49 -6.78 -5.34
CA GLU A 198 16.47 -7.80 -5.01
C GLU A 198 15.23 -7.14 -4.41
N LEU A 199 15.41 -6.19 -3.48
CA LEU A 199 14.31 -5.40 -2.93
C LEU A 199 13.64 -4.55 -4.02
N ALA A 200 14.41 -3.88 -4.88
CA ALA A 200 13.86 -3.13 -6.01
C ALA A 200 13.05 -4.04 -6.96
N LYS A 201 13.52 -5.26 -7.22
CA LYS A 201 12.81 -6.26 -8.03
C LYS A 201 11.49 -6.68 -7.38
N THR A 202 11.44 -6.91 -6.07
CA THR A 202 10.16 -7.21 -5.38
C THR A 202 9.14 -6.09 -5.54
N ARG A 203 9.57 -4.83 -5.47
CA ARG A 203 8.71 -3.66 -5.71
C ARG A 203 8.25 -3.59 -7.16
N CYS A 204 9.17 -3.78 -8.10
CA CYS A 204 8.88 -3.77 -9.52
C CYS A 204 7.85 -4.84 -9.89
N LEU A 205 8.00 -6.06 -9.38
CA LEU A 205 7.04 -7.14 -9.58
C LEU A 205 5.66 -6.77 -9.03
N LEU A 206 5.59 -6.27 -7.79
CA LEU A 206 4.34 -5.83 -7.18
C LEU A 206 3.61 -4.78 -8.03
N ILE A 207 4.37 -3.82 -8.56
CA ILE A 207 3.83 -2.77 -9.44
C ILE A 207 3.29 -3.37 -10.74
N GLY A 208 4.01 -4.31 -11.36
CA GLY A 208 3.57 -5.01 -12.56
C GLY A 208 2.26 -5.76 -12.34
N ILE A 209 2.15 -6.50 -11.23
CA ILE A 209 0.91 -7.17 -10.79
C ILE A 209 -0.23 -6.16 -10.70
N TYR A 210 0.01 -5.02 -10.04
CA TYR A 210 -1.01 -3.98 -9.86
C TYR A 210 -1.46 -3.39 -11.22
N LEU A 211 -0.51 -3.09 -12.13
CA LEU A 211 -0.79 -2.55 -13.47
C LEU A 211 -1.60 -3.50 -14.36
N ARG A 212 -1.43 -4.80 -14.18
CA ARG A 212 -2.09 -5.83 -15.00
C ARG A 212 -3.43 -6.27 -14.40
N CYS A 213 -3.52 -6.45 -13.08
CA CYS A 213 -4.68 -7.08 -12.45
C CYS A 213 -5.67 -6.11 -11.83
N ARG A 214 -5.24 -4.93 -11.35
CA ARG A 214 -6.13 -4.07 -10.51
C ARG A 214 -7.39 -3.62 -11.23
N TRP A 215 -7.31 -3.43 -12.55
CA TRP A 215 -8.36 -2.81 -13.35
C TRP A 215 -9.53 -3.73 -13.69
N SER A 216 -9.39 -5.04 -13.50
CA SER A 216 -10.47 -5.96 -13.82
C SER A 216 -11.59 -5.99 -12.78
N GLY A 217 -11.30 -5.60 -11.54
CA GLY A 217 -12.22 -5.77 -10.41
C GLY A 217 -12.27 -7.19 -9.85
N TYR A 218 -11.80 -8.19 -10.60
CA TYR A 218 -11.83 -9.61 -10.22
C TYR A 218 -10.50 -10.06 -9.61
N GLN A 219 -10.57 -10.76 -8.49
CA GLN A 219 -9.38 -11.30 -7.83
C GLN A 219 -8.81 -12.53 -8.56
N CYS A 220 -9.61 -13.24 -9.34
CA CYS A 220 -9.15 -14.36 -10.16
C CYS A 220 -8.13 -13.94 -11.23
N HIS A 221 -8.10 -12.66 -11.63
CA HIS A 221 -7.10 -12.15 -12.57
C HIS A 221 -5.68 -12.13 -11.98
N TYR A 222 -5.54 -12.18 -10.65
CA TYR A 222 -4.24 -12.31 -10.00
C TYR A 222 -3.61 -13.69 -10.20
N ASP A 223 -4.38 -14.70 -10.62
CA ASP A 223 -3.85 -16.04 -10.89
C ASP A 223 -2.88 -16.06 -12.08
N MET A 224 -3.05 -15.14 -13.03
CA MET A 224 -2.12 -14.94 -14.15
C MET A 224 -0.73 -14.48 -13.67
N GLU A 225 -0.65 -13.93 -12.45
CA GLU A 225 0.57 -13.38 -11.85
C GLU A 225 1.17 -14.29 -10.77
N LEU A 226 0.81 -15.57 -10.76
CA LEU A 226 1.27 -16.49 -9.73
C LEU A 226 2.80 -16.57 -9.63
N GLU A 227 3.48 -16.57 -10.78
CA GLU A 227 4.94 -16.59 -10.81
C GLU A 227 5.54 -15.32 -10.19
N SER A 228 4.97 -14.16 -10.51
CA SER A 228 5.36 -12.88 -9.92
C SER A 228 5.20 -12.89 -8.40
N PHE A 229 4.08 -13.42 -7.87
CA PHE A 229 3.89 -13.59 -6.43
C PHE A 229 4.89 -14.54 -5.80
N ARG A 230 5.14 -15.69 -6.43
CA ARG A 230 6.13 -16.66 -5.94
C ARG A 230 7.51 -16.00 -5.85
N ARG A 231 7.91 -15.31 -6.93
CA ARG A 231 9.19 -14.63 -7.00
C ARG A 231 9.34 -13.54 -5.94
N ILE A 232 8.28 -12.78 -5.67
CA ILE A 232 8.24 -11.81 -4.56
C ILE A 232 8.53 -12.50 -3.22
N VAL A 233 7.86 -13.61 -2.92
CA VAL A 233 8.03 -14.32 -1.64
C VAL A 233 9.44 -14.90 -1.51
N GLU A 234 9.97 -15.50 -2.58
CA GLU A 234 11.32 -16.06 -2.58
C GLU A 234 12.41 -15.01 -2.38
N LEU A 235 12.32 -13.88 -3.09
CA LEU A 235 13.26 -12.76 -2.92
C LEU A 235 13.18 -12.18 -1.50
N ALA A 236 11.97 -12.04 -0.95
CA ALA A 236 11.78 -11.56 0.41
C ALA A 236 12.32 -12.53 1.46
N GLU A 237 12.06 -13.83 1.33
CA GLU A 237 12.60 -14.85 2.23
C GLU A 237 14.13 -14.89 2.18
N THR A 238 14.71 -14.86 0.98
CA THR A 238 16.17 -14.82 0.76
C THR A 238 16.79 -13.59 1.44
N HIS A 239 16.18 -12.41 1.28
CA HIS A 239 16.64 -11.18 1.91
C HIS A 239 16.58 -11.25 3.44
N LEU A 240 15.50 -11.81 3.99
CA LEU A 240 15.34 -11.96 5.45
C LEU A 240 16.33 -12.97 6.03
N GLU A 241 16.62 -14.06 5.31
CA GLU A 241 17.61 -15.07 5.73
C GLU A 241 19.02 -14.48 5.77
N GLN A 242 19.40 -13.67 4.78
CA GLN A 242 20.68 -12.96 4.77
C GLN A 242 20.79 -11.99 5.94
N GLN A 243 19.74 -11.20 6.22
CA GLN A 243 19.72 -10.30 7.38
C GLN A 243 19.94 -11.03 8.72
N VAL A 244 19.38 -12.23 8.87
CA VAL A 244 19.59 -13.05 10.07
C VAL A 244 21.04 -13.54 10.16
N GLN A 245 21.64 -13.97 9.04
CA GLN A 245 23.04 -14.40 9.00
C GLN A 245 23.99 -13.27 9.38
N ASP A 246 23.80 -12.08 8.80
CA ASP A 246 24.62 -10.90 9.07
C ASP A 246 24.54 -10.47 10.56
N SER A 247 23.36 -10.61 11.17
CA SER A 247 23.12 -10.26 12.57
C SER A 247 23.81 -11.19 13.58
N THR A 248 24.12 -12.44 13.20
CA THR A 248 24.72 -13.44 14.10
C THR A 248 26.24 -13.34 14.22
N GLY A 249 26.91 -12.67 13.28
CA GLY A 249 28.38 -12.68 13.19
C GLY A 249 29.10 -11.56 13.95
N LYS A 250 28.47 -10.40 14.15
CA LYS A 250 29.06 -9.24 14.86
C LYS A 250 27.96 -8.44 15.53
N LEU A 251 28.24 -7.88 16.72
CA LEU A 251 27.50 -6.77 17.36
C LEU A 251 27.62 -5.48 16.51
N GLN A 252 27.46 -5.57 15.20
CA GLN A 252 27.21 -4.39 14.39
C GLN A 252 25.78 -3.98 14.70
N GLU A 253 25.65 -2.87 15.42
CA GLU A 253 24.43 -2.07 15.46
C GLU A 253 23.84 -2.08 14.05
N SER A 254 22.70 -2.77 13.91
CA SER A 254 22.01 -2.97 12.64
C SER A 254 21.88 -1.63 11.94
N LEU A 255 22.70 -1.41 10.91
CA LEU A 255 22.67 -0.22 10.05
C LEU A 255 21.36 -0.10 9.27
N VAL A 256 20.46 -1.09 9.38
CA VAL A 256 19.10 -0.96 8.88
C VAL A 256 18.42 0.15 9.67
N PRO A 257 18.11 1.30 9.05
CA PRO A 257 17.47 2.39 9.77
C PRO A 257 16.17 1.88 10.38
N PRO A 258 15.86 2.23 11.64
CA PRO A 258 14.69 1.72 12.36
C PRO A 258 13.36 2.09 11.68
N PHE A 259 13.43 3.04 10.74
CA PHE A 259 12.35 3.42 9.83
C PHE A 259 12.84 3.34 8.39
N SER A 260 12.06 2.71 7.52
CA SER A 260 12.18 2.88 6.07
C SER A 260 10.89 3.50 5.57
N THR A 261 11.03 4.62 4.86
CA THR A 261 9.90 5.33 4.27
C THR A 261 9.45 4.71 2.95
N SER A 262 10.29 3.90 2.33
CA SER A 262 9.95 3.15 1.12
C SER A 262 8.95 2.00 1.39
N LEU A 263 8.32 1.46 0.34
CA LEU A 263 7.51 0.24 0.46
C LEU A 263 8.41 -0.90 0.97
N GLY A 264 8.35 -1.15 2.28
CA GLY A 264 9.11 -2.21 2.92
C GLY A 264 8.59 -3.60 2.53
N LEU A 265 9.36 -4.63 2.88
CA LEU A 265 8.98 -6.02 2.60
C LEU A 265 7.65 -6.41 3.26
N GLY A 266 7.40 -5.98 4.51
CA GLY A 266 6.14 -6.30 5.21
C GLY A 266 4.90 -5.83 4.44
N THR A 267 5.03 -4.68 3.78
CA THR A 267 4.04 -4.11 2.89
C THR A 267 3.80 -5.01 1.67
N ILE A 268 4.86 -5.32 0.94
CA ILE A 268 4.79 -6.15 -0.28
C ILE A 268 4.21 -7.53 0.05
N LEU A 269 4.69 -8.15 1.13
CA LEU A 269 4.23 -9.46 1.59
C LEU A 269 2.78 -9.45 2.06
N SER A 270 2.32 -8.39 2.72
CA SER A 270 0.91 -8.25 3.09
C SER A 270 0.01 -8.12 1.86
N PHE A 271 0.46 -7.43 0.80
CA PHE A 271 -0.27 -7.42 -0.47
C PHE A 271 -0.33 -8.82 -1.06
N THR A 272 0.80 -9.54 -1.12
CA THR A 272 0.86 -10.93 -1.60
C THR A 272 -0.07 -11.85 -0.82
N ALA A 273 -0.04 -11.79 0.51
CA ALA A 273 -0.88 -12.61 1.38
C ALA A 273 -2.39 -12.34 1.17
N ARG A 274 -2.77 -11.09 0.89
CA ARG A 274 -4.17 -10.73 0.62
C ARG A 274 -4.59 -11.08 -0.80
N MET A 275 -3.82 -10.70 -1.81
CA MET A 275 -4.26 -10.71 -3.21
C MET A 275 -3.98 -12.03 -3.94
N CYS A 276 -2.96 -12.80 -3.52
CA CYS A 276 -2.73 -14.12 -4.09
C CYS A 276 -3.86 -15.08 -3.65
N ARG A 277 -4.34 -15.92 -4.57
CA ARG A 277 -5.34 -16.96 -4.28
C ARG A 277 -4.72 -18.29 -3.89
N GLN A 278 -3.42 -18.51 -4.15
CA GLN A 278 -2.75 -19.77 -3.83
C GLN A 278 -2.47 -19.90 -2.33
N HIS A 279 -3.10 -20.88 -1.69
CA HIS A 279 -3.03 -21.15 -0.24
C HIS A 279 -1.58 -21.15 0.30
N ALA A 280 -0.70 -21.98 -0.28
CA ALA A 280 0.67 -22.15 0.18
C ALA A 280 1.49 -20.84 0.14
N LEU A 281 1.37 -20.06 -0.95
CA LEU A 281 2.11 -18.79 -1.08
C LEU A 281 1.64 -17.74 -0.08
N ARG A 282 0.34 -17.70 0.24
CA ARG A 282 -0.19 -16.75 1.21
C ARG A 282 0.36 -17.01 2.61
N HIS A 283 0.38 -18.28 3.04
CA HIS A 283 0.94 -18.67 4.33
C HIS A 283 2.45 -18.44 4.39
N ARG A 284 3.19 -18.72 3.31
CA ARG A 284 4.62 -18.36 3.21
C ARG A 284 4.83 -16.86 3.35
N ALA A 285 4.03 -16.04 2.66
CA ALA A 285 4.12 -14.58 2.76
C ALA A 285 3.86 -14.09 4.20
N VAL A 286 2.85 -14.63 4.89
CA VAL A 286 2.59 -14.33 6.31
C VAL A 286 3.76 -14.79 7.21
N GLY A 287 4.33 -15.97 6.96
CA GLY A 287 5.50 -16.46 7.68
C GLY A 287 6.72 -15.56 7.49
N ALA A 288 6.95 -15.07 6.27
CA ALA A 288 7.99 -14.09 5.97
C ALA A 288 7.74 -12.75 6.68
N MET A 289 6.49 -12.25 6.72
CA MET A 289 6.15 -11.03 7.46
C MET A 289 6.47 -11.14 8.96
N GLN A 290 6.26 -12.31 9.56
CA GLN A 290 6.58 -12.54 10.97
C GLN A 290 8.08 -12.46 11.26
N LYS A 291 8.94 -12.74 10.27
CA LYS A 291 10.40 -12.66 10.38
C LYS A 291 10.94 -11.24 10.17
N CYS A 292 10.17 -10.32 9.59
CA CYS A 292 10.60 -8.93 9.42
C CYS A 292 10.86 -8.25 10.79
N ALA A 293 12.13 -7.97 11.09
CA ALA A 293 12.58 -7.36 12.36
C ALA A 293 12.01 -5.95 12.58
N ASN A 294 11.79 -5.20 11.50
CA ASN A 294 11.31 -3.81 11.54
C ASN A 294 9.80 -3.75 11.30
N GLN A 295 9.03 -3.82 12.39
CA GLN A 295 7.59 -3.55 12.40
C GLN A 295 7.25 -2.07 12.70
N ASN A 296 8.28 -1.22 12.85
CA ASN A 296 8.16 0.19 13.28
C ASN A 296 7.87 1.14 12.10
N GLY A 297 6.93 0.77 11.24
CA GLY A 297 6.41 1.67 10.21
C GLY A 297 5.17 2.43 10.68
N PRO A 298 4.59 3.30 9.82
CA PRO A 298 3.23 3.81 10.01
C PRO A 298 2.21 2.68 10.21
N TRP A 299 2.53 1.49 9.70
CA TRP A 299 1.74 0.29 9.82
C TRP A 299 2.35 -0.62 10.90
N ASP A 300 1.59 -0.86 11.96
CA ASP A 300 1.93 -1.85 12.98
C ASP A 300 2.01 -3.23 12.30
N GLY A 301 3.22 -3.77 12.17
CA GLY A 301 3.45 -5.04 11.49
C GLY A 301 2.61 -6.18 12.09
N LYS A 302 2.33 -6.16 13.39
CA LYS A 302 1.46 -7.14 14.05
C LYS A 302 0.03 -7.02 13.57
N LEU A 303 -0.49 -5.79 13.48
CA LEU A 303 -1.82 -5.52 12.94
C LEU A 303 -1.93 -6.01 11.50
N ALA A 304 -0.95 -5.72 10.64
CA ALA A 304 -0.96 -6.18 9.26
C ALA A 304 -0.96 -7.72 9.15
N ILE A 305 -0.16 -8.41 9.97
CA ILE A 305 -0.13 -9.88 10.04
C ILE A 305 -1.49 -10.41 10.52
N ALA A 306 -2.06 -9.84 11.58
CA ALA A 306 -3.35 -10.25 12.12
C ALA A 306 -4.47 -10.10 11.10
N ILE A 307 -4.50 -8.97 10.36
CA ILE A 307 -5.44 -8.74 9.26
C ILE A 307 -5.28 -9.81 8.17
N CYS A 308 -4.05 -10.08 7.73
CA CYS A 308 -3.79 -11.08 6.69
C CYS A 308 -4.24 -12.48 7.14
N LYS A 309 -3.92 -12.88 8.37
CA LYS A 309 -4.34 -14.16 8.95
C LYS A 309 -5.85 -14.27 9.03
N ALA A 310 -6.54 -13.22 9.46
CA ALA A 310 -7.99 -13.19 9.55
C ALA A 310 -8.67 -13.34 8.18
N ILE A 311 -8.19 -12.60 7.16
CA ILE A 311 -8.66 -12.73 5.79
C ILE A 311 -8.45 -14.15 5.27
N ILE A 312 -7.23 -14.69 5.41
CA ILE A 312 -6.90 -16.06 4.97
C ILE A 312 -7.81 -17.08 5.66
N ALA A 313 -7.93 -17.02 6.99
CA ALA A 313 -8.73 -17.96 7.76
C ALA A 313 -10.22 -17.92 7.37
N TYR A 314 -10.78 -16.73 7.15
CA TYR A 314 -12.15 -16.56 6.68
C TYR A 314 -12.37 -17.19 5.30
N GLU A 315 -11.52 -16.84 4.33
CA GLU A 315 -11.62 -17.33 2.96
C GLU A 315 -11.48 -18.86 2.89
N GLU A 316 -10.57 -19.43 3.69
CA GLU A 316 -10.38 -20.86 3.77
C GLU A 316 -11.53 -21.58 4.47
N LEU A 317 -12.11 -20.99 5.51
CA LEU A 317 -13.31 -21.53 6.13
C LEU A 317 -14.45 -21.60 5.11
N LYS A 318 -14.66 -20.52 4.34
CA LYS A 318 -15.69 -20.48 3.30
C LYS A 318 -15.48 -21.53 2.21
N ALA A 319 -14.25 -21.68 1.72
CA ALA A 319 -13.94 -22.71 0.74
C ALA A 319 -14.21 -24.13 1.29
N ARG A 320 -13.88 -24.40 2.58
CA ARG A 320 -14.16 -25.68 3.23
C ARG A 320 -15.65 -25.95 3.42
N GLU A 321 -16.43 -24.94 3.78
CA GLU A 321 -17.90 -25.05 3.92
C GLU A 321 -18.56 -25.50 2.61
N GLU A 322 -17.94 -25.21 1.47
CA GLU A 322 -18.39 -25.61 0.14
C GLU A 322 -17.79 -26.95 -0.34
N GLY A 323 -17.04 -27.64 0.52
CA GLY A 323 -16.40 -28.92 0.18
C GLY A 323 -15.18 -28.78 -0.72
N ILE A 324 -14.61 -27.58 -0.85
CA ILE A 324 -13.42 -27.34 -1.67
C ILE A 324 -12.18 -27.57 -0.81
N GLY A 325 -11.53 -28.72 -1.01
CA GLY A 325 -10.26 -29.05 -0.36
C GLY A 325 -9.10 -28.27 -1.00
N PHE A 326 -8.16 -27.80 -0.17
CA PHE A 326 -6.98 -27.08 -0.65
C PHE A 326 -5.96 -27.97 -1.35
N ASP A 327 -6.07 -29.30 -1.18
CA ASP A 327 -5.13 -30.27 -1.74
C ASP A 327 -5.26 -30.44 -3.27
N LEU A 328 -6.43 -30.09 -3.85
CA LEU A 328 -6.73 -30.35 -5.26
C LEU A 328 -6.35 -29.19 -6.19
N THR A 329 -6.75 -27.97 -5.84
CA THR A 329 -6.48 -26.78 -6.66
C THR A 329 -5.38 -25.91 -6.06
N GLY A 330 -5.24 -25.93 -4.73
CA GLY A 330 -4.41 -24.97 -4.02
C GLY A 330 -4.92 -23.52 -4.08
N TYR A 331 -6.08 -23.23 -4.70
CA TYR A 331 -6.62 -21.88 -4.87
C TYR A 331 -7.90 -21.65 -4.07
N ILE A 332 -8.04 -20.45 -3.50
CA ILE A 332 -9.30 -19.98 -2.92
C ILE A 332 -10.29 -19.57 -4.02
N PRO A 333 -11.52 -20.11 -4.10
CA PRO A 333 -12.54 -19.70 -5.08
C PRO A 333 -12.88 -18.21 -5.02
N GLU A 334 -13.22 -17.59 -6.16
CA GLU A 334 -13.45 -16.14 -6.26
C GLU A 334 -14.55 -15.65 -5.31
N HIS A 335 -15.68 -16.35 -5.24
CA HIS A 335 -16.80 -15.98 -4.39
C HIS A 335 -16.53 -16.20 -2.89
N CYS A 336 -15.48 -16.96 -2.54
CA CYS A 336 -14.99 -17.09 -1.17
C CYS A 336 -14.08 -15.92 -0.75
N ARG A 337 -13.63 -15.08 -1.69
CA ARG A 337 -12.64 -14.03 -1.45
C ARG A 337 -13.20 -12.85 -0.66
N VAL A 338 -12.33 -12.22 0.12
CA VAL A 338 -12.60 -10.93 0.77
C VAL A 338 -12.20 -9.82 -0.18
N HIS A 339 -13.18 -9.09 -0.72
CA HIS A 339 -12.94 -7.94 -1.60
C HIS A 339 -12.78 -6.64 -0.82
N GLN A 340 -13.43 -6.54 0.34
CA GLN A 340 -13.41 -5.37 1.20
C GLN A 340 -13.42 -5.80 2.66
N TYR A 341 -12.64 -5.09 3.48
CA TYR A 341 -12.60 -5.29 4.92
C TYR A 341 -12.45 -3.94 5.63
N TYR A 342 -13.12 -3.77 6.77
CA TYR A 342 -12.92 -2.60 7.62
C TYR A 342 -12.36 -3.08 8.95
N TYR A 343 -11.36 -2.37 9.47
CA TYR A 343 -10.89 -2.58 10.84
C TYR A 343 -11.31 -1.40 11.71
N HIS A 344 -11.69 -1.70 12.95
CA HIS A 344 -12.02 -0.71 13.95
C HIS A 344 -10.99 -0.75 15.07
N HIS A 345 -10.37 0.38 15.38
CA HIS A 345 -9.41 0.46 16.50
C HIS A 345 -10.18 0.68 17.81
N TYR A 346 -9.96 -0.18 18.81
CA TYR A 346 -10.70 -0.17 20.08
C TYR A 346 -10.43 1.02 21.00
N SER A 347 -9.43 1.84 20.72
CA SER A 347 -9.08 3.00 21.56
C SER A 347 -10.09 4.16 21.45
N GLU A 348 -10.94 4.16 20.43
CA GLU A 348 -11.87 5.27 20.14
C GLU A 348 -13.33 4.94 20.42
N THR A 349 -13.65 3.71 20.85
CA THR A 349 -15.02 3.31 21.13
C THR A 349 -15.43 3.74 22.54
N PRO A 350 -16.50 4.54 22.70
CA PRO A 350 -17.03 4.92 24.01
C PRO A 350 -17.31 3.68 24.87
N GLY A 351 -17.06 3.76 26.19
CA GLY A 351 -17.02 2.61 27.10
C GLY A 351 -18.20 1.63 27.00
N ALA A 352 -19.41 2.10 26.69
CA ALA A 352 -20.58 1.25 26.51
C ALA A 352 -20.53 0.37 25.24
N LEU A 353 -19.95 0.88 24.13
CA LEU A 353 -19.74 0.07 22.92
C LEU A 353 -18.57 -0.91 23.13
N ARG A 354 -17.56 -0.49 23.92
CA ARG A 354 -16.39 -1.30 24.26
C ARG A 354 -16.77 -2.57 25.02
N ASP A 355 -17.68 -2.50 25.98
CA ASP A 355 -18.12 -3.65 26.77
C ASP A 355 -19.05 -4.60 26.00
N ASN A 356 -19.83 -4.06 25.04
CA ASN A 356 -20.65 -4.87 24.14
C ASN A 356 -19.80 -5.58 23.09
N LEU A 357 -18.90 -4.86 22.41
CA LEU A 357 -17.96 -5.48 21.47
C LEU A 357 -17.03 -6.47 22.16
N ARG A 358 -16.58 -6.25 23.40
CA ARG A 358 -15.71 -7.22 24.11
C ARG A 358 -16.45 -8.51 24.48
N LYS A 359 -17.76 -8.42 24.79
CA LYS A 359 -18.62 -9.60 25.03
C LYS A 359 -18.97 -10.34 23.73
N ASP A 360 -19.08 -9.63 22.61
CA ASP A 360 -19.34 -10.20 21.30
C ASP A 360 -18.07 -10.78 20.65
N VAL A 361 -16.91 -10.14 20.82
CA VAL A 361 -15.57 -10.64 20.40
C VAL A 361 -15.23 -12.00 21.01
N LEU A 362 -15.64 -12.26 22.26
CA LEU A 362 -15.48 -13.56 22.90
C LEU A 362 -16.55 -14.59 22.49
N ARG A 363 -17.55 -14.22 21.67
CA ARG A 363 -18.69 -15.07 21.29
C ARG A 363 -18.89 -15.28 19.79
N VAL A 364 -18.13 -14.66 18.90
CA VAL A 364 -18.54 -14.57 17.50
C VAL A 364 -17.81 -15.57 16.59
N PHE A 365 -18.36 -16.79 16.56
CA PHE A 365 -18.53 -17.58 15.34
C PHE A 365 -20.03 -17.63 15.04
N ARG A 366 -20.60 -16.57 14.47
CA ARG A 366 -21.98 -16.64 13.98
C ARG A 366 -22.12 -15.93 12.65
N ILE A 367 -21.92 -16.72 11.60
CA ILE A 367 -22.33 -16.40 10.24
C ILE A 367 -23.86 -16.25 10.25
N ARG A 368 -24.37 -15.02 10.19
CA ARG A 368 -25.76 -14.81 9.78
C ARG A 368 -25.81 -14.85 8.26
N LYS A 369 -26.66 -15.73 7.73
CA LYS A 369 -26.99 -15.78 6.30
C LYS A 369 -27.61 -14.43 5.93
N GLY A 370 -26.86 -13.63 5.17
CA GLY A 370 -27.20 -12.25 4.82
C GLY A 370 -26.73 -11.27 5.89
N THR A 371 -25.97 -10.24 5.49
CA THR A 371 -25.44 -9.11 6.29
C THR A 371 -24.24 -9.43 7.22
N LYS A 372 -23.07 -8.82 6.89
CA LYS A 372 -21.84 -8.61 7.68
C LYS A 372 -21.32 -9.78 8.55
N THR A 373 -20.08 -10.24 8.27
CA THR A 373 -19.38 -11.18 9.17
C THR A 373 -18.30 -10.45 9.96
N GLU A 374 -18.39 -10.51 11.29
CA GLU A 374 -17.34 -10.01 12.18
C GLU A 374 -16.33 -11.14 12.46
N PHE A 375 -15.04 -10.87 12.24
CA PHE A 375 -13.95 -11.77 12.58
C PHE A 375 -13.09 -11.12 13.65
N SER A 376 -12.85 -11.82 14.77
CA SER A 376 -11.94 -11.34 15.81
C SER A 376 -10.71 -12.22 15.95
N ALA A 377 -9.54 -11.60 15.83
CA ALA A 377 -8.26 -12.17 16.21
C ALA A 377 -7.48 -11.10 16.97
N GLU A 378 -6.94 -11.47 18.13
CA GLU A 378 -5.97 -10.68 18.90
C GLU A 378 -6.26 -9.16 18.89
N GLU A 379 -7.39 -8.75 19.50
CA GLU A 379 -7.81 -7.34 19.68
C GLU A 379 -8.30 -6.60 18.43
N ILE A 380 -8.50 -7.26 17.28
CA ILE A 380 -9.01 -6.62 16.06
C ILE A 380 -10.36 -7.23 15.70
N THR A 381 -11.33 -6.40 15.35
CA THR A 381 -12.58 -6.83 14.70
C THR A 381 -12.54 -6.38 13.24
N LEU A 382 -12.65 -7.35 12.34
CA LEU A 382 -12.80 -7.10 10.92
C LEU A 382 -14.25 -7.27 10.51
N GLU A 383 -14.81 -6.23 9.90
CA GLU A 383 -16.05 -6.35 9.15
C GLU A 383 -15.69 -6.81 7.74
N ILE A 384 -16.06 -8.05 7.40
CA ILE A 384 -15.82 -8.64 6.09
C ILE A 384 -17.09 -8.58 5.24
N CYS A 385 -16.98 -7.99 4.06
CA CYS A 385 -18.02 -8.01 3.05
C CYS A 385 -17.75 -9.16 2.06
N PRO A 386 -18.49 -10.28 2.12
CA PRO A 386 -18.33 -11.37 1.16
C PRO A 386 -18.72 -10.91 -0.25
N SER A 387 -18.14 -11.55 -1.27
CA SER A 387 -18.63 -11.40 -2.64
C SER A 387 -20.09 -11.89 -2.71
N PRO A 388 -20.98 -11.21 -3.44
CA PRO A 388 -22.30 -11.73 -3.72
C PRO A 388 -22.19 -13.06 -4.51
N PRO A 389 -23.13 -13.99 -4.36
CA PRO A 389 -23.15 -15.20 -5.19
C PRO A 389 -23.27 -14.80 -6.68
N PRO A 390 -22.67 -15.59 -7.60
CA PRO A 390 -22.69 -15.34 -9.04
C PRO A 390 -24.10 -15.36 -9.64
#